data_AF-A0A916DVM3-F1
#
_entry.id   AF-A0A916DVM3-F1
#
_cell.length_a   1.000
_cell.length_b   1.000
_cell.length_c   1.000
_cell.angle_alpha   90.00
_cell.angle_beta   90.00
_cell.angle_gamma   90.00
#
_symmetry.space_group_name_H-M   'P 1'
#
loop_
_entity.id
_entity.type
_entity.pdbx_description
1 polymer ?
#
loop_
_entity_poly.entity_id
_entity_poly.type
_entity_poly.pdbx_seq_one_letter_code
_entity_poly.pdbx_strand_id
1 'polypeptide(L)'
;MKLMMSLFCGVFWLMSSLPAFAQNVGIGTNSPTQKLDVNGQLRVRTLTSGGNSDPMVVVDANGTFKQVALSPSLTENHRSPNTNGGSGNIPGNASTFFVSDGNWTSSLVLPTVADARAAGWNFGEIMVIHRYSTFNVSVATTNTNLGAALAIPGGTSVGFALGRNVWYRVF
;
A
#
# COMPACT_ATOMS: atom_id res chain seq x y z
N MET A 1 16.25 48.70 -63.04
CA MET A 1 15.66 47.52 -63.70
C MET A 1 16.60 46.32 -63.54
N LYS A 2 16.36 45.49 -62.51
CA LYS A 2 16.76 44.06 -62.40
C LYS A 2 16.26 43.49 -61.05
N LEU A 3 15.09 43.98 -60.62
CA LEU A 3 14.13 43.12 -59.94
C LEU A 3 13.72 42.05 -60.97
N MET A 4 13.54 40.79 -60.56
CA MET A 4 12.92 39.68 -61.32
C MET A 4 13.80 38.68 -62.11
N MET A 5 15.02 38.26 -61.68
CA MET A 5 15.66 37.08 -62.32
C MET A 5 16.43 36.06 -61.45
N SER A 6 16.64 36.26 -60.14
CA SER A 6 17.16 35.15 -59.30
C SER A 6 16.27 34.79 -58.11
N LEU A 7 15.08 35.40 -58.07
CA LEU A 7 14.03 35.18 -57.07
C LEU A 7 13.39 33.77 -57.12
N PHE A 8 13.90 32.80 -57.91
CA PHE A 8 13.21 31.51 -58.11
C PHE A 8 14.06 30.22 -58.02
N CYS A 9 15.39 30.29 -57.87
CA CYS A 9 16.22 29.07 -57.91
C CYS A 9 16.96 28.76 -56.59
N GLY A 10 17.48 29.76 -55.88
CA GLY A 10 18.28 29.51 -54.66
C GLY A 10 17.48 29.24 -53.39
N VAL A 11 16.28 29.83 -53.27
CA VAL A 11 15.43 29.69 -52.07
C VAL A 11 14.50 28.47 -52.18
N PHE A 12 14.32 27.92 -53.39
CA PHE A 12 13.38 26.84 -53.68
C PHE A 12 13.95 25.42 -53.46
N TRP A 13 15.27 25.27 -53.33
CA TRP A 13 15.93 23.96 -53.13
C TRP A 13 16.31 23.61 -51.69
N LEU A 14 16.03 24.49 -50.71
CA LEU A 14 16.23 24.15 -49.29
C LEU A 14 14.94 24.12 -48.46
N MET A 15 13.79 24.17 -49.13
CA MET A 15 12.50 23.84 -48.51
C MET A 15 12.09 22.39 -48.78
N SER A 16 13.00 21.58 -49.33
CA SER A 16 12.78 20.16 -49.56
C SER A 16 12.70 19.42 -48.23
N SER A 17 11.48 19.04 -47.90
CA SER A 17 11.03 18.34 -46.70
C SER A 17 10.85 19.26 -45.48
N LEU A 18 9.61 19.67 -45.26
CA LEU A 18 9.09 19.65 -43.90
C LEU A 18 8.84 18.18 -43.57
N PRO A 19 9.74 17.43 -42.89
CA PRO A 19 9.28 16.21 -42.26
C PRO A 19 8.27 16.64 -41.19
N ALA A 20 7.02 16.28 -41.44
CA ALA A 20 5.92 16.06 -40.52
C ALA A 20 5.97 16.77 -39.16
N PHE A 21 4.97 17.61 -38.91
CA PHE A 21 4.56 17.97 -37.56
C PHE A 21 4.51 16.72 -36.66
N ALA A 22 5.40 16.72 -35.66
CA ALA A 22 5.47 15.94 -34.42
C ALA A 22 5.13 14.45 -34.54
N GLN A 23 6.08 13.56 -34.23
CA GLN A 23 5.67 12.22 -33.84
C GLN A 23 6.12 11.76 -32.47
N ASN A 24 7.25 12.17 -31.93
CA ASN A 24 7.62 11.89 -30.53
C ASN A 24 8.56 13.01 -30.08
N VAL A 25 8.35 13.56 -28.88
CA VAL A 25 9.23 14.56 -28.26
C VAL A 25 10.37 13.81 -27.57
N GLY A 26 11.49 13.69 -28.28
CA GLY A 26 12.73 13.17 -27.72
C GLY A 26 13.51 14.28 -27.04
N ILE A 27 13.84 14.13 -25.75
CA ILE A 27 14.75 15.04 -25.04
C ILE A 27 16.02 14.25 -24.70
N GLY A 28 17.16 14.58 -25.32
CA GLY A 28 18.41 13.82 -25.18
C GLY A 28 18.47 12.52 -25.98
N THR A 29 17.45 12.22 -26.79
CA THR A 29 17.40 11.09 -27.72
C THR A 29 16.83 11.52 -29.07
N ASN A 30 17.48 11.07 -30.15
CA ASN A 30 17.07 11.37 -31.53
C ASN A 30 16.19 10.28 -32.13
N SER A 31 16.00 9.18 -31.39
CA SER A 31 15.14 8.07 -31.79
C SER A 31 14.18 7.73 -30.64
N PRO A 32 13.32 8.69 -30.25
CA PRO A 32 12.36 8.47 -29.19
C PRO A 32 11.41 7.32 -29.55
N THR A 33 11.31 6.34 -28.66
CA THR A 33 10.47 5.14 -28.79
C THR A 33 9.05 5.36 -28.26
N GLN A 34 8.85 6.44 -27.52
CA GLN A 34 7.59 6.88 -26.93
C GLN A 34 7.33 8.36 -27.23
N LYS A 35 6.07 8.81 -27.09
CA LYS A 35 5.63 10.18 -27.45
C LYS A 35 6.33 11.29 -26.70
N LEU A 36 6.73 11.04 -25.47
CA LEU A 36 7.73 11.82 -24.76
C LEU A 36 8.76 10.80 -24.24
N ASP A 37 9.97 10.87 -24.77
CA ASP A 37 11.06 9.95 -24.44
C ASP A 37 12.26 10.80 -24.04
N VAL A 38 12.58 10.77 -22.75
CA VAL A 38 13.64 11.58 -22.17
C VAL A 38 14.81 10.66 -21.86
N ASN A 39 15.88 10.74 -22.67
CA ASN A 39 17.14 10.06 -22.39
C ASN A 39 18.01 10.98 -21.52
N GLY A 40 17.63 11.01 -20.26
CA GLY A 40 18.11 11.95 -19.27
C GLY A 40 17.11 12.05 -18.13
N GLN A 41 17.17 13.13 -17.36
CA GLN A 41 16.28 13.30 -16.20
C GLN A 41 15.06 14.15 -16.55
N LEU A 42 13.86 13.62 -16.30
CA LEU A 42 12.61 14.38 -16.37
C LEU A 42 12.31 15.00 -15.00
N ARG A 43 12.34 16.33 -14.89
CA ARG A 43 11.93 17.05 -13.68
C ARG A 43 10.53 17.64 -13.87
N VAL A 44 9.55 17.06 -13.19
CA VAL A 44 8.24 17.69 -13.01
C VAL A 44 8.29 18.54 -11.73
N ARG A 45 8.22 19.87 -11.87
CA ARG A 45 8.49 20.80 -10.76
C ARG A 45 7.47 20.71 -9.62
N THR A 46 6.27 20.26 -9.93
CA THR A 46 5.23 20.01 -8.95
C THR A 46 4.50 18.72 -9.34
N LEU A 47 4.73 17.68 -8.55
CA LEU A 47 3.88 16.51 -8.46
C LEU A 47 3.37 16.53 -7.03
N THR A 48 2.21 17.13 -6.84
CA THR A 48 1.63 17.29 -5.50
C THR A 48 1.35 15.91 -4.90
N SER A 49 2.11 15.55 -3.86
CA SER A 49 1.95 14.35 -3.03
C SER A 49 1.77 14.80 -1.58
N GLY A 50 0.78 14.21 -0.89
CA GLY A 50 0.08 14.82 0.25
C GLY A 50 0.34 14.22 1.63
N GLY A 51 1.20 13.21 1.78
CA GLY A 51 1.54 12.60 3.09
C GLY A 51 1.31 11.09 3.11
N ASN A 52 1.10 10.46 4.28
CA ASN A 52 0.89 8.99 4.45
C ASN A 52 -0.37 8.41 3.75
N SER A 53 -0.96 9.17 2.82
CA SER A 53 -2.02 8.84 1.87
C SER A 53 -1.53 9.07 0.43
N ASP A 54 -0.22 8.98 0.20
CA ASP A 54 0.41 9.27 -1.08
C ASP A 54 -0.20 8.36 -2.16
N PRO A 55 -0.83 8.93 -3.19
CA PRO A 55 -1.48 8.14 -4.22
C PRO A 55 -0.43 7.35 -5.01
N MET A 56 -0.74 6.11 -5.37
CA MET A 56 0.09 5.36 -6.28
C MET A 56 0.04 6.04 -7.65
N VAL A 57 1.22 6.37 -8.18
CA VAL A 57 1.32 6.81 -9.57
C VAL A 57 1.27 5.57 -10.45
N VAL A 58 0.15 5.37 -11.13
CA VAL A 58 -0.05 4.28 -12.08
C VAL A 58 0.02 4.81 -13.50
N VAL A 59 0.41 3.95 -14.42
CA VAL A 59 0.41 4.24 -15.86
C VAL A 59 -0.77 3.50 -16.46
N ASP A 60 -1.65 4.19 -17.19
CA ASP A 60 -2.73 3.49 -17.91
C ASP A 60 -2.19 2.76 -19.15
N ALA A 61 -3.05 1.98 -19.82
CA ALA A 61 -2.67 1.22 -21.02
C ALA A 61 -2.09 2.07 -22.17
N ASN A 62 -2.23 3.40 -22.09
CA ASN A 62 -1.75 4.35 -23.08
C ASN A 62 -0.52 5.16 -22.59
N GLY A 63 0.12 4.78 -21.47
CA GLY A 63 1.38 5.39 -21.02
C GLY A 63 1.21 6.66 -20.17
N THR A 64 -0.02 7.01 -19.76
CA THR A 64 -0.28 8.25 -19.01
C THR A 64 -0.18 8.02 -17.50
N PHE A 65 0.64 8.82 -16.82
CA PHE A 65 0.76 8.82 -15.36
C PHE A 65 -0.50 9.40 -14.70
N LYS A 66 -1.11 8.65 -13.78
CA LYS A 66 -2.28 9.04 -12.99
C LYS A 66 -2.03 8.75 -11.52
N GLN A 67 -2.55 9.61 -10.65
CA GLN A 67 -2.60 9.34 -9.21
C GLN A 67 -3.86 8.52 -8.91
N VAL A 68 -3.70 7.33 -8.36
CA VAL A 68 -4.79 6.55 -7.78
C VAL A 68 -4.66 6.67 -6.28
N ALA A 69 -5.70 7.19 -5.61
CA ALA A 69 -5.77 7.12 -4.16
C ALA A 69 -5.57 5.66 -3.78
N LEU A 70 -4.61 5.38 -2.89
CA LEU A 70 -4.62 4.13 -2.15
C LEU A 70 -6.01 4.09 -1.52
N SER A 71 -6.88 3.22 -2.03
CA SER A 71 -7.96 2.74 -1.17
C SER A 71 -7.21 2.21 0.02
N PRO A 72 -7.38 2.79 1.23
CA PRO A 72 -6.70 2.22 2.38
C PRO A 72 -7.01 0.73 2.29
N SER A 73 -5.94 -0.07 2.31
CA SER A 73 -6.00 -1.37 2.94
C SER A 73 -7.10 -1.29 3.99
N LEU A 74 -8.16 -2.11 3.89
CA LEU A 74 -9.16 -2.24 4.97
C LEU A 74 -8.39 -2.05 6.25
N THR A 75 -8.64 -1.02 7.06
CA THR A 75 -7.69 -0.47 8.05
C THR A 75 -7.26 -1.56 9.04
N GLU A 76 -6.37 -2.42 8.57
CA GLU A 76 -5.98 -3.61 9.25
C GLU A 76 -4.76 -3.14 10.02
N ASN A 77 -5.04 -2.64 11.21
CA ASN A 77 -3.98 -2.21 12.09
C ASN A 77 -3.30 -3.48 12.60
N HIS A 78 -2.26 -3.89 11.86
CA HIS A 78 -1.43 -5.04 12.16
C HIS A 78 -0.56 -4.73 13.37
N ARG A 79 -0.72 -5.52 14.43
CA ARG A 79 0.06 -5.39 15.66
C ARG A 79 0.92 -6.61 15.89
N SER A 80 1.93 -6.42 16.73
CA SER A 80 2.86 -7.45 17.18
C SER A 80 3.44 -7.03 18.52
N PRO A 81 4.09 -7.92 19.28
CA PRO A 81 4.70 -7.55 20.55
C PRO A 81 5.62 -6.32 20.44
N ASN A 82 6.54 -6.26 19.49
CA ASN A 82 7.48 -5.15 19.32
C ASN A 82 6.80 -3.84 18.93
N THR A 83 5.71 -3.89 18.14
CA THR A 83 4.89 -2.70 17.83
C THR A 83 3.86 -2.38 18.92
N ASN A 84 3.89 -3.12 20.03
CA ASN A 84 3.03 -3.00 21.19
C ASN A 84 3.83 -2.95 22.51
N GLY A 85 5.05 -2.41 22.47
CA GLY A 85 5.89 -2.24 23.67
C GLY A 85 6.32 -3.54 24.35
N GLY A 86 6.43 -4.64 23.59
CA GLY A 86 6.71 -5.98 24.09
C GLY A 86 5.50 -6.68 24.74
N SER A 87 4.30 -6.08 24.70
CA SER A 87 3.12 -6.58 25.40
C SER A 87 2.29 -7.53 24.55
N GLY A 88 1.74 -8.57 25.19
CA GLY A 88 0.70 -9.45 24.64
C GLY A 88 -0.73 -8.97 24.87
N ASN A 89 -0.91 -7.82 25.54
CA ASN A 89 -2.21 -7.18 25.64
C ASN A 89 -2.55 -6.51 24.31
N ILE A 90 -3.37 -7.18 23.50
CA ILE A 90 -3.70 -6.75 22.15
C ILE A 90 -4.58 -5.49 22.23
N PRO A 91 -4.21 -4.38 21.56
CA PRO A 91 -4.98 -3.15 21.65
C PRO A 91 -6.30 -3.25 20.87
N GLY A 92 -7.32 -2.50 21.30
CA GLY A 92 -8.68 -2.55 20.75
C GLY A 92 -8.78 -2.27 19.25
N ASN A 93 -7.82 -1.55 18.68
CA ASN A 93 -7.79 -1.25 17.26
C ASN A 93 -7.09 -2.32 16.40
N ALA A 94 -6.53 -3.39 16.97
CA ALA A 94 -5.78 -4.39 16.21
C ALA A 94 -6.69 -5.39 15.50
N SER A 95 -6.61 -5.50 14.17
CA SER A 95 -7.32 -6.54 13.40
C SER A 95 -6.54 -7.82 13.25
N THR A 96 -5.21 -7.71 13.27
CA THR A 96 -4.33 -8.85 13.26
C THR A 96 -3.23 -8.67 14.32
N PHE A 97 -2.79 -9.79 14.90
CA PHE A 97 -1.67 -9.82 15.82
C PHE A 97 -0.67 -10.90 15.42
N PHE A 98 0.56 -10.51 15.09
CA PHE A 98 1.63 -11.41 14.65
C PHE A 98 2.60 -11.70 15.78
N VAL A 99 2.89 -12.97 16.00
CA VAL A 99 3.90 -13.44 16.96
C VAL A 99 4.91 -14.31 16.25
N SER A 100 6.19 -13.93 16.30
CA SER A 100 7.28 -14.62 15.62
C SER A 100 8.54 -14.64 16.48
N ASP A 101 9.54 -15.41 16.08
CA ASP A 101 10.84 -15.37 16.74
C ASP A 101 11.44 -13.95 16.64
N GLY A 102 12.03 -13.47 17.74
CA GLY A 102 12.49 -12.07 17.87
C GLY A 102 11.38 -11.01 18.04
N ASN A 103 10.10 -11.41 17.97
CA ASN A 103 8.95 -10.54 18.16
C ASN A 103 7.83 -11.33 18.87
N TRP A 104 8.10 -11.68 20.12
CA TRP A 104 7.39 -12.74 20.82
C TRP A 104 6.87 -12.29 22.19
N THR A 105 5.75 -12.88 22.58
CA THR A 105 5.23 -12.91 23.95
C THR A 105 4.52 -14.24 24.18
N SER A 106 4.56 -14.77 25.41
CA SER A 106 4.01 -16.10 25.74
C SER A 106 2.50 -16.12 25.89
N SER A 107 1.91 -14.98 26.26
CA SER A 107 0.49 -14.87 26.61
C SER A 107 -0.13 -13.67 25.91
N LEU A 108 -1.24 -13.93 25.22
CA LEU A 108 -2.01 -12.94 24.48
C LEU A 108 -3.34 -12.70 25.19
N VAL A 109 -3.72 -11.44 25.35
CA VAL A 109 -5.02 -11.04 25.90
C VAL A 109 -5.74 -10.22 24.85
N LEU A 110 -6.92 -10.68 24.43
CA LEU A 110 -7.80 -9.91 23.54
C LEU A 110 -8.28 -8.62 24.24
N PRO A 111 -8.52 -7.52 23.49
CA PRO A 111 -9.03 -6.29 24.07
C PRO A 111 -10.41 -6.49 24.69
N THR A 112 -10.80 -5.58 25.59
CA THR A 112 -12.19 -5.58 26.08
C THR A 112 -13.14 -5.27 24.92
N VAL A 113 -14.40 -5.72 25.04
CA VAL A 113 -15.42 -5.36 24.05
C VAL A 113 -15.59 -3.84 23.96
N ALA A 114 -15.48 -3.13 25.08
CA ALA A 114 -15.58 -1.67 25.09
C ALA A 114 -14.45 -1.00 24.28
N ASP A 115 -13.20 -1.44 24.45
CA ASP A 115 -12.06 -0.89 23.71
C ASP A 115 -12.13 -1.21 22.21
N ALA A 116 -12.55 -2.44 21.86
CA ALA A 116 -12.75 -2.83 20.47
C ALA A 116 -13.86 -2.00 19.81
N ARG A 117 -14.99 -1.82 20.50
CA ARG A 117 -16.11 -0.98 20.02
C ARG A 117 -15.70 0.47 19.87
N ALA A 118 -14.92 1.02 20.80
CA ALA A 118 -14.39 2.38 20.72
C ALA A 118 -13.42 2.55 19.53
N ALA A 119 -12.71 1.50 19.15
CA ALA A 119 -11.83 1.46 17.99
C ALA A 119 -12.55 1.20 16.65
N GLY A 120 -13.88 1.05 16.65
CA GLY A 120 -14.70 0.97 15.44
C GLY A 120 -15.11 -0.45 15.01
N TRP A 121 -14.78 -1.48 15.79
CA TRP A 121 -15.17 -2.85 15.48
C TRP A 121 -16.67 -3.05 15.52
N ASN A 122 -17.24 -3.79 14.57
CA ASN A 122 -18.63 -4.26 14.60
C ASN A 122 -18.73 -5.66 15.21
N PHE A 123 -19.88 -5.96 15.82
CA PHE A 123 -20.13 -7.31 16.32
C PHE A 123 -20.13 -8.31 15.16
N GLY A 124 -19.47 -9.45 15.35
CA GLY A 124 -19.27 -10.48 14.32
C GLY A 124 -18.00 -10.31 13.49
N GLU A 125 -17.31 -9.17 13.56
CA GLU A 125 -16.00 -9.01 12.94
C GLU A 125 -14.94 -9.87 13.66
N ILE A 126 -13.94 -10.31 12.90
CA ILE A 126 -12.95 -11.31 13.35
C ILE A 126 -11.58 -10.65 13.49
N MET A 127 -10.96 -10.82 14.66
CA MET A 127 -9.54 -10.59 14.87
C MET A 127 -8.77 -11.88 14.63
N VAL A 128 -7.67 -11.81 13.88
CA VAL A 128 -6.83 -12.97 13.56
C VAL A 128 -5.49 -12.87 14.25
N ILE A 129 -5.08 -13.94 14.93
CA ILE A 129 -3.76 -14.04 15.56
C ILE A 129 -2.95 -15.07 14.79
N HIS A 130 -1.78 -14.66 14.30
CA HIS A 130 -0.84 -15.51 13.57
C HIS A 130 0.36 -15.86 14.45
N ARG A 131 0.65 -17.16 14.60
CA ARG A 131 1.84 -17.63 15.31
C ARG A 131 2.82 -18.27 14.34
N TYR A 132 3.99 -17.64 14.20
CA TYR A 132 5.15 -18.17 13.48
C TYR A 132 6.36 -18.42 14.42
N SER A 133 6.20 -18.24 15.73
CA SER A 133 7.28 -18.47 16.70
C SER A 133 7.52 -19.94 17.00
N THR A 134 8.78 -20.30 17.23
CA THR A 134 9.19 -21.60 17.77
C THR A 134 8.81 -21.74 19.25
N PHE A 135 8.78 -20.63 19.98
CA PHE A 135 8.32 -20.57 21.37
C PHE A 135 6.79 -20.60 21.50
N ASN A 136 6.30 -21.27 22.55
CA ASN A 136 4.87 -21.43 22.81
C ASN A 136 4.16 -20.10 23.02
N VAL A 137 2.92 -20.01 22.53
CA VAL A 137 2.04 -18.85 22.69
C VAL A 137 0.66 -19.36 23.03
N SER A 138 0.00 -18.68 23.96
CA SER A 138 -1.39 -18.97 24.29
C SER A 138 -2.25 -17.71 24.34
N VAL A 139 -3.54 -17.85 24.07
CA VAL A 139 -4.54 -16.80 24.30
C VAL A 139 -5.17 -17.03 25.68
N ALA A 140 -5.12 -16.01 26.52
CA ALA A 140 -5.74 -16.03 27.84
C ALA A 140 -7.27 -16.12 27.74
N THR A 141 -7.91 -16.56 28.82
CA THR A 141 -9.38 -16.62 28.90
C THR A 141 -10.01 -15.24 29.05
N THR A 142 -9.25 -14.26 29.55
CA THR A 142 -9.70 -12.86 29.71
C THR A 142 -10.29 -12.30 28.42
N ASN A 143 -11.49 -11.72 28.53
CA ASN A 143 -12.29 -11.18 27.42
C ASN A 143 -12.74 -12.21 26.37
N THR A 144 -12.61 -13.50 26.63
CA THR A 144 -13.02 -14.57 25.70
C THR A 144 -14.09 -15.48 26.30
N ASN A 145 -14.69 -16.34 25.48
CA ASN A 145 -15.57 -17.42 25.94
C ASN A 145 -14.84 -18.74 26.25
N LEU A 146 -13.50 -18.74 26.31
CA LEU A 146 -12.70 -19.94 26.50
C LEU A 146 -12.77 -20.45 27.95
N GLY A 147 -12.89 -21.76 28.14
CA GLY A 147 -12.85 -22.40 29.46
C GLY A 147 -11.43 -22.55 30.05
N ALA A 148 -10.40 -22.43 29.22
CA ALA A 148 -8.98 -22.47 29.59
C ALA A 148 -8.14 -21.71 28.56
N ALA A 149 -6.89 -21.38 28.90
CA ALA A 149 -5.98 -20.72 27.98
C ALA A 149 -5.78 -21.57 26.71
N LEU A 150 -5.92 -20.94 25.55
CA LEU A 150 -5.81 -21.62 24.27
C LEU A 150 -4.36 -21.60 23.78
N ALA A 151 -3.69 -22.74 23.78
CA ALA A 151 -2.41 -22.87 23.09
C ALA A 151 -2.60 -22.74 21.57
N ILE A 152 -1.82 -21.87 20.93
CA ILE A 152 -1.80 -21.72 19.46
C ILE A 152 -0.65 -22.59 18.94
N PRO A 153 -0.87 -23.66 18.16
CA PRO A 153 0.23 -24.45 17.59
C PRO A 153 1.17 -23.61 16.70
N GLY A 154 2.45 -23.98 16.63
CA GLY A 154 3.42 -23.26 15.79
C GLY A 154 3.06 -23.32 14.31
N GLY A 155 3.20 -22.20 13.59
CA GLY A 155 2.86 -22.09 12.18
C GLY A 155 1.36 -22.02 11.88
N THR A 156 0.51 -21.86 12.90
CA THR A 156 -0.95 -21.80 12.74
C THR A 156 -1.51 -20.43 13.07
N SER A 157 -2.82 -20.28 12.92
CA SER A 157 -3.54 -19.06 13.23
C SER A 157 -4.85 -19.39 13.93
N VAL A 158 -5.33 -18.45 14.74
CA VAL A 158 -6.62 -18.54 15.42
C VAL A 158 -7.43 -17.28 15.19
N GLY A 159 -8.75 -17.45 15.12
CA GLY A 159 -9.70 -16.37 14.87
C GLY A 159 -10.67 -16.18 16.02
N PHE A 160 -10.94 -14.93 16.37
CA PHE A 160 -11.91 -14.56 17.40
C PHE A 160 -12.91 -13.54 16.86
N ALA A 161 -14.20 -13.84 16.92
CA ALA A 161 -15.27 -12.93 16.55
C ALA A 161 -15.70 -12.06 17.73
N LEU A 162 -15.88 -10.76 17.51
CA LEU A 162 -16.36 -9.84 18.55
C LEU A 162 -17.83 -10.10 18.87
N GLY A 163 -18.10 -10.59 20.07
CA GLY A 163 -19.46 -10.70 20.61
C GLY A 163 -19.87 -9.49 21.45
N ARG A 164 -21.09 -9.54 21.99
CA ARG A 164 -21.64 -8.45 22.82
C ARG A 164 -20.93 -8.29 24.17
N ASN A 165 -20.38 -9.39 24.71
CA ASN A 165 -19.80 -9.43 26.05
C ASN A 165 -18.34 -9.90 26.05
N VAL A 166 -17.98 -10.79 25.13
CA VAL A 166 -16.66 -11.39 25.00
C VAL A 166 -16.37 -11.69 23.54
N TRP A 167 -15.12 -12.02 23.25
CA TRP A 167 -14.67 -12.59 22.00
C TRP A 167 -14.95 -14.10 21.94
N TYR A 168 -15.50 -14.57 20.82
CA TYR A 168 -15.83 -15.98 20.59
C TYR A 168 -14.82 -16.61 19.65
N ARG A 169 -14.23 -17.74 20.04
CA ARG A 169 -13.33 -18.48 19.13
C ARG A 169 -14.10 -18.98 17.91
N VAL A 170 -13.49 -18.83 16.73
CA VAL A 170 -14.07 -19.22 15.43
C VAL A 170 -13.29 -20.37 14.79
N PHE A 171 -11.95 -20.27 14.77
CA PHE A 171 -11.04 -21.32 14.27
C PHE A 171 -9.76 -21.33 15.13
#